data_AF-B7L2W7-F1
#
_entry.id   AF-B7L2W7-F1
#
_cell.length_a   1.000
_cell.length_b   1.000
_cell.length_c   1.000
_cell.angle_alpha   90.00
_cell.angle_beta   90.00
_cell.angle_gamma   90.00
#
_symmetry.space_group_name_H-M   'P 1'
#
loop_
_entity.id
_entity.type
_entity.pdbx_description
1 polymer ?
#
loop_
_entity_poly.entity_id
_entity_poly.type
_entity_poly.pdbx_seq_one_letter_code
_entity_poly.pdbx_strand_id
1 'polypeptide(L)'
;MPWKPRSILPYAAKYAPPPEGGFRKVPFETRLFRNAPLELETRSIWQIAPLTDEIRQLAATFKRFDAWDVRHPGQVDPFALILHPRHSRDQAVLACRDPHVSYTPYDLNLGVTHDKVWTAGGTNSTNALSCLIHILEGKDPFGRDLPESEISRQDNEAFAGLTCH
;
A
#
# COMPACT_ATOMS: atom_id res chain seq x y z
N MET A 1 14.07 -13.34 -10.19
CA MET A 1 14.46 -11.98 -10.66
C MET A 1 15.36 -11.32 -9.64
N PRO A 2 16.34 -10.47 -10.03
CA PRO A 2 17.27 -9.84 -9.10
C PRO A 2 16.60 -8.73 -8.28
N TRP A 3 17.10 -8.51 -7.06
CA TRP A 3 16.75 -7.37 -6.22
C TRP A 3 17.33 -6.07 -6.80
N LYS A 4 16.55 -5.00 -6.77
CA LYS A 4 16.95 -3.68 -7.26
C LYS A 4 16.96 -2.67 -6.11
N PRO A 5 18.08 -1.98 -5.85
CA PRO A 5 18.16 -0.96 -4.81
C PRO A 5 17.27 0.25 -5.16
N ARG A 6 16.63 0.81 -4.14
CA ARG A 6 15.77 1.99 -4.19
C ARG A 6 16.14 2.89 -3.02
N SER A 7 16.14 4.20 -3.25
CA SER A 7 16.31 5.20 -2.20
C SER A 7 15.11 6.13 -2.27
N ILE A 8 14.21 6.01 -1.29
CA ILE A 8 12.85 6.57 -1.35
C ILE A 8 12.68 7.65 -0.28
N LEU A 9 12.02 8.74 -0.64
CA LEU A 9 11.59 9.79 0.30
C LEU A 9 10.15 9.55 0.76
N PRO A 10 9.75 9.97 1.96
CA PRO A 10 8.36 9.89 2.42
C PRO A 10 7.38 10.68 1.53
N TYR A 11 6.11 10.26 1.44
CA TYR A 11 5.14 10.82 0.48
C TYR A 11 4.79 12.29 0.78
N ALA A 12 4.62 12.62 2.06
CA ALA A 12 4.34 13.98 2.49
C ALA A 12 5.43 14.98 2.07
N ALA A 13 6.67 14.54 1.82
CA ALA A 13 7.77 15.41 1.43
C ALA A 13 7.53 16.19 0.13
N LYS A 14 6.64 15.72 -0.74
CA LYS A 14 6.29 16.42 -1.98
C LYS A 14 5.33 17.60 -1.75
N TYR A 15 4.58 17.59 -0.64
CA TYR A 15 3.46 18.50 -0.38
C TYR A 15 3.56 19.24 0.96
N ALA A 16 4.49 18.85 1.83
CA ALA A 16 4.68 19.42 3.16
C ALA A 16 6.08 20.04 3.28
N PRO A 17 6.23 21.12 4.07
CA PRO A 17 7.54 21.66 4.41
C PRO A 17 8.37 20.60 5.15
N PRO A 18 9.68 20.51 4.87
CA PRO A 18 10.54 19.55 5.53
C PRO A 18 10.62 19.79 7.03
N PRO A 19 10.69 18.71 7.85
CA PRO A 19 11.00 18.85 9.26
C PRO A 19 12.38 19.48 9.45
N GLU A 20 12.65 19.96 10.66
CA GLU A 20 13.99 20.44 11.03
C GLU A 20 15.00 19.29 10.84
N GLY A 21 15.94 19.44 9.89
CA GLY A 21 16.86 18.37 9.47
C GLY A 21 16.52 17.68 8.13
N GLY A 22 15.38 18.00 7.52
CA GLY A 22 15.00 17.49 6.19
C GLY A 22 14.47 16.06 6.18
N PHE A 23 13.86 15.66 5.06
CA PHE A 23 13.40 14.29 4.88
C PHE A 23 14.58 13.36 4.58
N ARG A 24 14.77 12.32 5.39
CA ARG A 24 15.76 11.27 5.14
C ARG A 24 15.27 10.30 4.07
N LYS A 25 16.13 9.99 3.09
CA LYS A 25 15.88 8.87 2.18
C LYS A 25 16.06 7.54 2.90
N VAL A 26 15.07 6.66 2.76
CA VAL A 26 15.12 5.31 3.29
C VAL A 26 15.54 4.35 2.19
N PRO A 27 16.59 3.52 2.41
CA PRO A 27 17.02 2.53 1.43
C PRO A 27 16.15 1.27 1.51
N PHE A 28 15.69 0.81 0.36
CA PHE A 28 14.98 -0.44 0.18
C PHE A 28 15.59 -1.24 -0.98
N GLU A 29 15.31 -2.53 -1.02
CA GLU A 29 15.48 -3.35 -2.20
C GLU A 29 14.12 -3.87 -2.67
N THR A 30 13.92 -3.88 -3.98
CA THR A 30 12.65 -4.34 -4.58
C THR A 30 12.89 -5.44 -5.60
N ARG A 31 12.01 -6.44 -5.63
CA ARG A 31 12.03 -7.49 -6.65
C ARG A 31 10.66 -7.53 -7.32
N LEU A 32 10.65 -7.26 -8.62
CA LEU A 32 9.44 -7.27 -9.44
C LEU A 32 9.12 -8.68 -9.92
N PHE A 33 7.84 -9.07 -9.90
CA PHE A 33 7.29 -10.20 -10.62
C PHE A 33 5.96 -9.81 -11.27
N ARG A 34 5.66 -10.39 -12.44
CA ARG A 34 4.61 -9.89 -13.34
C ARG A 34 3.71 -11.01 -13.79
N ASN A 35 2.40 -10.77 -13.76
CA ASN A 35 1.40 -11.69 -14.29
C ASN A 35 1.60 -13.14 -13.79
N ALA A 36 2.01 -13.31 -12.52
CA ALA A 36 2.34 -14.59 -11.91
C ALA A 36 1.46 -14.81 -10.66
N PRO A 37 0.15 -15.08 -10.84
CA PRO A 37 -0.81 -15.17 -9.74
C PRO A 37 -0.42 -16.23 -8.70
N LEU A 38 0.10 -17.38 -9.14
CA LEU A 38 0.60 -18.41 -8.22
C LEU A 38 1.79 -17.93 -7.38
N GLU A 39 2.68 -17.12 -7.96
CA GLU A 39 3.82 -16.55 -7.22
C GLU A 39 3.34 -15.54 -6.16
N LEU A 40 2.28 -14.79 -6.44
CA LEU A 40 1.62 -13.91 -5.48
C LEU A 40 0.99 -14.71 -4.33
N GLU A 41 0.18 -15.71 -4.66
CA GLU A 41 -0.53 -16.55 -3.68
C GLU A 41 0.43 -17.27 -2.74
N THR A 42 1.64 -17.62 -3.21
CA THR A 42 2.64 -18.32 -2.39
C THR A 42 3.55 -17.39 -1.57
N ARG A 43 3.38 -16.05 -1.64
CA ARG A 43 4.19 -15.12 -0.83
C ARG A 43 3.77 -15.13 0.64
N SER A 44 4.73 -15.26 1.55
CA SER A 44 4.49 -15.21 3.00
C SER A 44 3.79 -13.93 3.46
N ILE A 45 4.25 -12.75 2.99
CA ILE A 45 3.60 -11.48 3.33
C ILE A 45 2.14 -11.49 2.89
N TRP A 46 1.88 -11.94 1.66
CA TRP A 46 0.52 -12.05 1.16
C TRP A 46 -0.30 -12.93 2.08
N GLN A 47 0.18 -14.12 2.42
CA GLN A 47 -0.52 -15.09 3.29
C GLN A 47 -0.83 -14.57 4.70
N ILE A 48 0.05 -13.74 5.30
CA ILE A 48 -0.11 -13.25 6.68
C ILE A 48 -0.72 -11.85 6.81
N ALA A 49 -0.84 -11.10 5.70
CA ALA A 49 -1.41 -9.75 5.72
C ALA A 49 -2.88 -9.77 6.19
N PRO A 50 -3.37 -8.70 6.85
CA PRO A 50 -4.74 -8.61 7.35
C PRO A 50 -5.74 -8.27 6.24
N LEU A 51 -5.70 -9.02 5.14
CA LEU A 51 -6.61 -8.89 3.99
C LEU A 51 -7.78 -9.84 4.15
N THR A 52 -8.98 -9.40 3.77
CA THR A 52 -10.16 -10.28 3.69
C THR A 52 -10.02 -11.30 2.54
N ASP A 53 -10.77 -12.40 2.63
CA ASP A 53 -10.79 -13.42 1.58
C ASP A 53 -11.28 -12.86 0.24
N GLU A 54 -12.22 -11.92 0.26
CA GLU A 54 -12.74 -11.26 -0.94
C GLU A 54 -11.65 -10.47 -1.68
N ILE A 55 -10.81 -9.75 -0.93
CA ILE A 55 -9.66 -9.01 -1.47
C ILE A 55 -8.67 -9.98 -2.13
N ARG A 56 -8.38 -11.10 -1.46
CA ARG A 56 -7.46 -12.11 -1.95
C ARG A 56 -7.96 -12.74 -3.25
N GLN A 57 -9.23 -13.14 -3.26
CA GLN A 57 -9.89 -13.71 -4.43
C GLN A 57 -9.90 -12.71 -5.58
N LEU A 58 -10.23 -11.45 -5.30
CA LEU A 58 -10.26 -10.44 -6.34
C LEU A 58 -8.87 -10.16 -6.94
N ALA A 59 -7.83 -10.08 -6.11
CA ALA A 59 -6.46 -9.96 -6.58
C ALA A 59 -6.03 -11.16 -7.46
N ALA A 60 -6.49 -12.37 -7.13
CA ALA A 60 -6.27 -13.57 -7.95
C ALA A 60 -6.96 -13.48 -9.33
N THR A 61 -8.05 -12.71 -9.47
CA THR A 61 -8.70 -12.49 -10.78
C THR A 61 -7.98 -11.50 -11.67
N PHE A 62 -7.00 -10.74 -11.17
CA PHE A 62 -6.22 -9.82 -11.99
C PHE A 62 -5.34 -10.58 -12.97
N LYS A 63 -5.85 -10.72 -14.21
CA LYS A 63 -5.09 -11.32 -15.32
C LYS A 63 -3.76 -10.60 -15.58
N ARG A 64 -3.63 -9.35 -15.14
CA ARG A 64 -2.40 -8.55 -15.28
C ARG A 64 -2.13 -7.71 -14.05
N PHE A 65 -1.01 -7.97 -13.40
CA PHE A 65 -0.51 -7.14 -12.30
C PHE A 65 1.02 -7.08 -12.32
N ASP A 66 1.55 -5.98 -11.83
CA ASP A 66 2.92 -5.91 -11.31
C ASP A 66 2.88 -6.07 -9.80
N ALA A 67 3.78 -6.89 -9.28
CA ALA A 67 3.98 -7.03 -7.85
C ALA A 67 5.46 -6.82 -7.50
N TRP A 68 5.72 -6.09 -6.42
CA TRP A 68 7.06 -5.87 -5.91
C TRP A 68 7.15 -6.38 -4.49
N ASP A 69 8.01 -7.37 -4.27
CA ASP A 69 8.50 -7.65 -2.92
C ASP A 69 9.42 -6.49 -2.50
N VAL A 70 9.36 -6.12 -1.23
CA VAL A 70 10.16 -5.05 -0.62
C VAL A 70 10.86 -5.57 0.62
N ARG A 71 12.16 -5.27 0.73
CA ARG A 71 12.99 -5.62 1.89
C ARG A 71 13.99 -4.50 2.21
N HIS A 72 14.60 -4.55 3.39
CA HIS A 72 15.78 -3.72 3.66
C HIS A 72 17.03 -4.31 2.98
N PRO A 73 18.01 -3.48 2.60
CA PRO A 73 19.28 -3.97 2.06
C PRO A 73 19.94 -5.00 2.98
N GLY A 74 20.40 -6.11 2.40
CA GLY A 74 21.07 -7.19 3.13
C GLY A 74 20.15 -8.14 3.91
N GLN A 75 18.84 -7.87 4.00
CA GLN A 75 17.89 -8.83 4.55
C GLN A 75 17.54 -9.92 3.53
N VAL A 76 17.23 -11.12 4.00
CA VAL A 76 16.79 -12.23 3.13
C VAL A 76 15.32 -12.04 2.77
N ASP A 77 14.48 -11.93 3.80
CA ASP A 77 13.03 -11.96 3.66
C ASP A 77 12.44 -10.58 3.37
N PRO A 78 11.43 -10.51 2.49
CA PRO A 78 10.64 -9.30 2.32
C PRO A 78 9.72 -9.06 3.52
N PHE A 79 9.45 -7.79 3.82
CA PHE A 79 8.50 -7.39 4.86
C PHE A 79 7.26 -6.67 4.32
N ALA A 80 7.29 -6.23 3.06
CA ALA A 80 6.16 -5.60 2.40
C ALA A 80 6.02 -6.05 0.94
N LEU A 81 4.78 -6.00 0.45
CA LEU A 81 4.42 -6.33 -0.92
C LEU A 81 3.61 -5.16 -1.48
N ILE A 82 3.93 -4.75 -2.71
CA ILE A 82 3.20 -3.71 -3.44
C ILE A 82 2.61 -4.33 -4.68
N LEU A 83 1.31 -4.14 -4.90
CA LEU A 83 0.56 -4.64 -6.03
C LEU A 83 0.05 -3.47 -6.88
N HIS A 84 0.18 -3.61 -8.19
CA HIS A 84 -0.34 -2.68 -9.18
C HIS A 84 -1.10 -3.45 -10.27
N PRO A 85 -2.45 -3.46 -10.25
CA PRO A 85 -3.24 -4.04 -11.33
C PRO A 85 -3.07 -3.21 -12.60
N ARG A 86 -2.65 -3.86 -13.69
CA ARG A 86 -2.41 -3.17 -14.97
C ARG A 86 -3.71 -3.03 -15.74
N HIS A 87 -3.93 -1.86 -16.34
CA HIS A 87 -4.99 -1.54 -17.31
C HIS A 87 -6.42 -1.33 -16.77
N SER A 88 -6.67 -1.44 -15.47
CA SER A 88 -7.97 -1.05 -14.90
C SER A 88 -7.79 -0.40 -13.52
N ARG A 89 -8.01 0.91 -13.48
CA ARG A 89 -8.03 1.72 -12.25
C ARG A 89 -9.07 1.22 -11.26
N ASP A 90 -10.23 0.80 -11.77
CA ASP A 90 -11.35 0.29 -10.96
C ASP A 90 -11.02 -1.05 -10.28
N GLN A 91 -10.06 -1.81 -10.82
CA GLN A 91 -9.58 -3.04 -10.19
C GLN A 91 -8.79 -2.77 -8.91
N ALA A 92 -8.00 -1.69 -8.82
CA ALA A 92 -7.26 -1.35 -7.59
C ALA A 92 -8.21 -0.96 -6.44
N VAL A 93 -9.27 -0.21 -6.76
CA VAL A 93 -10.32 0.21 -5.82
C VAL A 93 -11.16 -0.98 -5.37
N LEU A 94 -11.49 -1.90 -6.28
CA LEU A 94 -12.20 -3.12 -5.91
C LEU A 94 -11.32 -4.07 -5.07
N ALA A 95 -10.00 -4.17 -5.37
CA ALA A 95 -9.06 -5.10 -4.74
C ALA A 95 -8.97 -4.96 -3.24
N CYS A 96 -9.45 -3.85 -2.70
CA CYS A 96 -9.21 -3.50 -1.32
C CYS A 96 -10.54 -3.02 -0.71
N ARG A 97 -11.62 -3.80 -0.80
CA ARG A 97 -12.86 -3.48 -0.06
C ARG A 97 -12.71 -3.75 1.44
N ASP A 98 -11.64 -3.23 2.04
CA ASP A 98 -11.41 -3.22 3.47
C ASP A 98 -11.96 -1.90 4.04
N PRO A 99 -12.88 -1.94 5.03
CA PRO A 99 -13.49 -0.74 5.60
C PRO A 99 -12.49 0.16 6.34
N HIS A 100 -11.32 -0.34 6.73
CA HIS A 100 -10.30 0.40 7.45
C HIS A 100 -9.27 1.08 6.54
N VAL A 101 -9.34 0.84 5.23
CA VAL A 101 -8.41 1.43 4.28
C VAL A 101 -9.13 2.56 3.53
N SER A 102 -8.56 3.76 3.56
CA SER A 102 -9.11 4.92 2.84
C SER A 102 -8.75 4.88 1.36
N TYR A 103 -9.74 5.08 0.47
CA TYR A 103 -9.54 5.10 -0.98
C TYR A 103 -9.71 6.48 -1.56
N THR A 104 -8.81 6.85 -2.45
CA THR A 104 -9.06 7.89 -3.46
C THR A 104 -9.25 7.26 -4.83
N PRO A 105 -9.98 7.91 -5.74
CA PRO A 105 -10.00 7.47 -7.13
C PRO A 105 -8.60 7.36 -7.73
N TYR A 106 -7.59 8.08 -7.24
CA TYR A 106 -6.25 8.09 -7.83
C TYR A 106 -5.37 6.93 -7.36
N ASP A 107 -5.86 6.12 -6.43
CA ASP A 107 -5.15 4.98 -5.87
C ASP A 107 -5.08 3.84 -6.88
N LEU A 108 -3.84 3.52 -7.27
CA LEU A 108 -3.54 2.54 -8.32
C LEU A 108 -2.63 1.42 -7.80
N ASN A 109 -2.22 1.49 -6.54
CA ASN A 109 -1.40 0.49 -5.89
C ASN A 109 -2.04 0.09 -4.57
N LEU A 110 -1.95 -1.19 -4.26
CA LEU A 110 -2.23 -1.78 -2.96
C LEU A 110 -0.88 -2.13 -2.32
N GLY A 111 -0.61 -1.59 -1.14
CA GLY A 111 0.53 -1.96 -0.31
C GLY A 111 0.08 -2.81 0.87
N VAL A 112 0.85 -3.84 1.20
CA VAL A 112 0.55 -4.73 2.33
C VAL A 112 1.83 -5.07 3.11
N THR A 113 1.70 -5.09 4.44
CA THR A 113 2.66 -5.63 5.40
C THR A 113 1.99 -6.76 6.17
N HIS A 114 2.69 -7.31 7.17
CA HIS A 114 2.12 -8.31 8.07
C HIS A 114 0.92 -7.80 8.90
N ASP A 115 0.80 -6.49 9.08
CA ASP A 115 -0.09 -5.85 10.06
C ASP A 115 -0.92 -4.71 9.47
N LYS A 116 -0.57 -4.20 8.28
CA LYS A 116 -1.26 -3.07 7.65
C LYS A 116 -1.49 -3.29 6.18
N VAL A 117 -2.57 -2.67 5.70
CA VAL A 117 -2.94 -2.56 4.30
C VAL A 117 -3.15 -1.08 4.01
N TRP A 118 -2.67 -0.62 2.86
CA TRP A 118 -2.86 0.77 2.44
C TRP A 118 -2.95 0.86 0.93
N THR A 119 -3.47 1.97 0.45
CA THR A 119 -3.39 2.34 -0.95
C THR A 119 -2.43 3.47 -1.21
N ALA A 120 -1.96 3.56 -2.44
CA ALA A 120 -1.25 4.71 -2.93
C ALA A 120 -1.54 4.98 -4.40
N GLY A 121 -1.68 6.25 -4.74
CA GLY A 121 -1.81 6.67 -6.13
C GLY A 121 -0.55 6.50 -6.96
N GLY A 122 -0.71 6.63 -8.27
CA GLY A 122 0.41 6.61 -9.24
C GLY A 122 0.62 5.28 -9.94
N THR A 123 1.23 5.31 -11.12
CA THR A 123 1.32 4.16 -12.04
C THR A 123 2.51 3.22 -11.76
N ASN A 124 3.23 3.42 -10.66
CA ASN A 124 4.36 2.59 -10.26
C ASN A 124 4.51 2.53 -8.73
N SER A 125 5.40 1.66 -8.27
CA SER A 125 5.62 1.42 -6.83
C SER A 125 6.25 2.57 -6.05
N THR A 126 6.74 3.63 -6.69
CA THR A 126 7.49 4.70 -5.99
C THR A 126 6.62 5.37 -4.92
N ASN A 127 5.38 5.72 -5.24
CA ASN A 127 4.50 6.37 -4.28
C ASN A 127 4.10 5.42 -3.14
N ALA A 128 3.82 4.15 -3.46
CA ALA A 128 3.52 3.14 -2.44
C ALA A 128 4.72 2.91 -1.50
N LEU A 129 5.95 2.91 -2.03
CA LEU A 129 7.18 2.86 -1.22
C LEU A 129 7.36 4.12 -0.37
N SER A 130 6.96 5.28 -0.87
CA SER A 130 6.99 6.54 -0.10
C SER A 130 6.01 6.50 1.07
N CYS A 131 4.79 5.98 0.87
CA CYS A 131 3.82 5.78 1.94
C CYS A 131 4.27 4.69 2.94
N LEU A 132 4.94 3.64 2.47
CA LEU A 132 5.47 2.57 3.33
C LEU A 132 6.38 3.09 4.45
N ILE A 133 7.14 4.16 4.20
CA ILE A 133 7.99 4.77 5.24
C ILE A 133 7.13 5.22 6.43
N HIS A 134 5.97 5.83 6.18
CA HIS A 134 5.06 6.26 7.23
C HIS A 134 4.39 5.09 7.94
N ILE A 135 3.98 4.07 7.18
CA ILE A 135 3.42 2.82 7.72
C ILE A 135 4.40 2.18 8.74
N LEU A 136 5.69 2.14 8.41
CA LEU A 136 6.75 1.64 9.30
C LEU A 136 6.99 2.51 10.53
N GLU A 137 6.67 3.81 10.45
CA GLU A 137 6.70 4.75 11.58
C GLU A 137 5.42 4.71 12.42
N GLY A 138 4.47 3.81 12.12
CA GLY A 138 3.20 3.71 12.82
C GLY A 138 2.16 4.75 12.38
N LYS A 139 2.43 5.50 11.32
CA LYS A 139 1.60 6.60 10.81
C LYS A 139 0.69 6.16 9.67
N ASP A 140 -0.22 7.04 9.27
CA ASP A 140 -1.04 6.87 8.07
C ASP A 140 -0.21 7.07 6.78
N PRO A 141 -0.74 6.76 5.58
CA PRO A 141 -0.03 6.95 4.31
C PRO A 141 0.42 8.40 4.02
N PHE A 142 -0.13 9.39 4.72
CA PHE A 142 0.20 10.81 4.60
C PHE A 142 1.16 11.30 5.70
N GLY A 143 1.65 10.40 6.55
CA GLY A 143 2.57 10.74 7.64
C GLY A 143 1.91 11.44 8.82
N ARG A 144 0.60 11.33 8.96
CA ARG A 144 -0.16 11.80 10.13
C ARG A 144 -0.14 10.71 11.19
N ASP A 145 -0.01 11.11 12.45
CA ASP A 145 -0.21 10.18 13.57
C ASP A 145 -1.64 9.68 13.53
N LEU A 146 -1.83 8.38 13.79
CA LEU A 146 -3.14 7.76 13.93
C LEU A 146 -3.66 8.11 15.34
N PRO A 147 -4.68 8.98 15.55
CA PRO A 147 -5.28 9.18 16.85
C PRO A 147 -5.67 7.87 17.56
N GLU A 148 -5.55 7.81 18.89
CA GLU A 148 -6.08 6.70 19.72
C GLU A 148 -7.60 6.46 19.54
N SER A 149 -8.30 7.37 18.86
CA SER A 149 -9.72 7.32 18.51
C SER A 149 -9.98 7.10 17.00
N GLU A 150 -9.07 6.50 16.23
CA GLU A 150 -9.23 6.25 14.79
C GLU A 150 -10.16 5.08 14.40
N ILE A 151 -11.33 5.05 15.04
CA ILE A 151 -12.54 4.97 14.24
C ILE A 151 -13.09 6.39 14.23
N SER A 152 -12.89 7.12 13.14
CA SER A 152 -13.09 8.56 13.14
C SER A 152 -14.58 8.92 13.08
N ARG A 153 -14.94 10.00 13.77
CA ARG A 153 -16.25 10.66 13.67
C ARG A 153 -16.54 11.23 12.28
N GLN A 154 -15.56 11.24 11.36
CA GLN A 154 -15.71 11.64 9.96
C GLN A 154 -16.13 10.48 9.05
N ASP A 155 -15.89 9.23 9.44
CA ASP A 155 -16.48 8.07 8.76
C ASP A 155 -18.02 8.11 8.91
N ASN A 156 -18.53 8.61 10.05
CA ASN A 156 -19.96 8.86 10.26
C ASN A 156 -20.58 9.90 9.30
N GLU A 157 -19.80 10.83 8.74
CA GLU A 157 -20.31 11.83 7.80
C GLU A 157 -20.35 11.30 6.36
N ALA A 158 -19.48 10.34 6.02
CA ALA A 158 -19.62 9.53 4.79
C ALA A 158 -20.87 8.61 4.86
N PHE A 159 -21.30 8.20 6.06
CA PHE A 159 -22.59 7.53 6.32
C PHE A 159 -23.81 8.47 6.36
N ALA A 160 -23.61 9.80 6.55
CA ALA A 160 -24.73 10.74 6.62
C ALA A 160 -25.46 10.91 5.26
N GLY A 161 -24.76 10.69 4.14
CA GLY A 161 -25.33 10.69 2.79
C GLY A 161 -26.18 9.47 2.43
N LEU A 162 -26.32 8.49 3.34
CA LEU A 162 -27.14 7.28 3.19
C LEU A 162 -28.34 7.26 4.15
N THR A 163 -28.63 8.37 4.84
CA THR A 163 -29.90 8.50 5.54
C THR A 163 -31.00 8.83 4.52
N CYS A 164 -31.92 7.88 4.32
CA CYS A 164 -33.16 8.11 3.60
C CYS A 164 -33.95 9.23 4.29
N HIS A 165 -34.24 10.30 3.55
CA HIS A 165 -35.56 10.93 3.43
C HIS A 165 -35.65 11.72 2.12
#